data_AF-A0A168LKC3-F1
#
_entry.id   AF-A0A168LKC3-F1
#
_cell.length_a   1.000
_cell.length_b   1.000
_cell.length_c   1.000
_cell.angle_alpha   90.00
_cell.angle_beta   90.00
_cell.angle_gamma   90.00
#
_symmetry.space_group_name_H-M   'P 1'
#
loop_
_entity.id
_entity.type
_entity.pdbx_description
1 polymer ?
#
loop_
_entity_poly.entity_id
_entity_poly.type
_entity_poly.pdbx_seq_one_letter_code
_entity_poly.pdbx_strand_id
1 'polypeptide(L)'
;MYLAETSNTPDFRNLNVPIRNFKNWKLEQPWFGANFVSGVVIPVQGGGLTKNSNLKLTFTEGGAIEFTTILRNLLERIGESNEIPREYEPLPAYQGESSNNSNPPPPAHDELPPQYSA
;
A
#
# COMPACT_ATOMS: atom_id res chain seq x y z
N MET A 1 -10.36 -8.31 5.80
CA MET A 1 -11.36 -8.35 6.89
C MET A 1 -11.79 -9.79 7.06
N TYR A 2 -11.60 -10.39 8.25
CA TYR A 2 -12.12 -11.72 8.54
C TYR A 2 -13.51 -11.61 9.17
N LEU A 3 -14.47 -12.39 8.68
CA LEU A 3 -15.85 -12.43 9.13
C LEU A 3 -16.24 -13.89 9.39
N ALA A 4 -16.61 -14.23 10.62
CA ALA A 4 -17.12 -15.56 10.94
C ALA A 4 -18.62 -15.67 10.59
N GLU A 5 -19.00 -16.69 9.83
CA GLU A 5 -20.40 -16.89 9.39
C GLU A 5 -21.31 -17.39 10.53
N THR A 6 -20.78 -18.15 11.50
CA THR A 6 -21.54 -18.59 12.68
C THR A 6 -20.59 -18.96 13.83
N SER A 7 -20.30 -18.03 14.75
CA SER A 7 -19.56 -18.37 15.98
C SER A 7 -20.54 -18.70 17.10
N ASN A 8 -20.48 -19.94 17.60
CA ASN A 8 -21.14 -20.36 18.85
C ASN A 8 -20.37 -19.86 20.10
N THR A 9 -19.34 -19.03 19.90
CA THR A 9 -18.57 -18.34 20.94
C THR A 9 -18.76 -16.83 20.82
N PRO A 10 -19.09 -16.14 21.93
CA PRO A 10 -19.39 -14.71 21.93
C PRO A 10 -18.17 -13.79 21.72
N ASP A 11 -16.95 -14.28 21.94
CA ASP A 11 -15.82 -13.39 22.25
C ASP A 11 -14.96 -12.95 21.04
N PHE A 12 -15.00 -13.65 19.90
CA PHE A 12 -14.20 -13.27 18.72
C PHE A 12 -14.95 -13.54 17.41
N ARG A 13 -15.36 -12.46 16.73
CA ARG A 13 -16.19 -12.53 15.51
C ARG A 13 -15.53 -11.97 14.27
N ASN A 14 -14.77 -10.89 14.43
CA ASN A 14 -14.13 -10.20 13.32
C ASN A 14 -12.74 -9.72 13.69
N LEU A 15 -11.88 -9.65 12.68
CA LEU A 15 -10.56 -9.05 12.79
C LEU A 15 -10.29 -8.23 11.53
N ASN A 16 -9.94 -6.97 11.74
CA ASN A 16 -9.47 -6.08 10.69
C ASN A 16 -8.05 -5.63 11.01
N VAL A 17 -7.14 -5.87 10.07
CA VAL A 17 -5.73 -5.49 10.18
C VAL A 17 -5.37 -4.78 8.89
N PRO A 18 -4.88 -3.52 8.96
CA PRO A 18 -4.32 -2.85 7.80
C PRO A 18 -3.18 -3.69 7.22
N ILE A 19 -3.15 -3.87 5.90
CA ILE A 19 -2.20 -4.78 5.25
C ILE A 19 -0.74 -4.37 5.52
N ARG A 20 -0.45 -3.07 5.63
CA ARG A 20 0.88 -2.57 6.01
C ARG A 20 1.31 -3.00 7.42
N ASN A 21 0.37 -3.30 8.31
CA ASN A 21 0.62 -3.67 9.70
C ASN A 21 0.85 -5.17 9.90
N PHE A 22 0.62 -5.99 8.88
CA PHE A 22 0.98 -7.41 8.89
C PHE A 22 2.41 -7.58 8.34
N LYS A 23 3.36 -7.76 9.25
CA LYS A 23 4.81 -7.78 8.98
C LYS A 23 5.41 -9.16 9.20
N ASN A 24 6.58 -9.37 8.60
CA ASN A 24 7.38 -10.60 8.77
C ASN A 24 6.57 -11.87 8.54
N TRP A 25 5.64 -11.81 7.58
CA TRP A 25 4.78 -12.93 7.29
C TRP A 25 5.50 -13.94 6.41
N LYS A 26 5.14 -15.22 6.56
CA LYS A 26 5.66 -16.33 5.78
C LYS A 26 4.57 -17.35 5.51
N LEU A 27 4.64 -17.98 4.34
CA LEU A 27 3.88 -19.17 4.01
C LEU A 27 4.62 -20.39 4.55
N GLU A 28 3.92 -21.23 5.30
CA GLU A 28 4.40 -22.54 5.73
C GLU A 28 3.57 -23.64 5.06
N GLN A 29 4.28 -24.61 4.48
CA GLN A 29 3.71 -25.79 3.83
C GLN A 29 4.15 -27.04 4.59
N PRO A 30 3.45 -27.41 5.67
CA PRO A 30 3.82 -28.59 6.45
C PRO A 30 3.53 -29.87 5.66
N TRP A 31 4.38 -30.89 5.83
CA TRP A 31 4.17 -32.24 5.25
C TRP A 31 2.84 -32.86 5.68
N PHE A 32 2.43 -32.55 6.91
CA PHE A 32 1.16 -32.98 7.48
C PHE A 32 0.38 -31.76 7.96
N GLY A 33 -0.82 -31.59 7.41
CA GLY A 33 -1.74 -30.50 7.78
C GLY A 33 -1.93 -29.47 6.68
N ALA A 34 -2.76 -28.46 7.00
CA ALA A 34 -3.09 -27.39 6.07
C ALA A 34 -1.98 -26.34 6.01
N ASN A 35 -1.78 -25.78 4.81
CA ASN A 35 -0.91 -24.63 4.62
C ASN A 35 -1.40 -23.46 5.46
N PHE A 36 -0.46 -22.66 5.97
CA PHE A 36 -0.81 -21.48 6.73
C PHE A 36 0.15 -20.33 6.47
N VAL A 37 -0.37 -19.12 6.64
CA VAL A 37 0.42 -17.90 6.64
C VAL A 37 0.53 -17.40 8.06
N SER A 38 1.74 -17.19 8.55
CA SER A 38 1.99 -16.66 9.90
C SER A 38 2.83 -15.39 9.84
N GLY A 39 2.52 -14.40 10.67
CA GLY A 39 3.27 -13.16 10.76
C GLY A 39 2.91 -12.33 11.98
N VAL A 40 3.52 -11.15 12.10
CA VAL A 40 3.32 -10.24 13.24
C VAL A 40 2.37 -9.11 12.83
N VAL A 41 1.34 -8.89 13.63
CA VAL A 41 0.42 -7.76 13.51
C VAL A 41 0.89 -6.64 14.44
N ILE A 42 1.15 -5.48 13.85
CA ILE A 42 1.43 -4.24 14.57
C ILE A 42 0.09 -3.56 14.92
N PRO A 43 -0.18 -3.26 16.20
CA PRO A 43 -1.44 -2.63 16.60
C PRO A 43 -1.58 -1.23 16.00
N VAL A 44 -2.83 -0.79 15.84
CA VAL A 44 -3.19 0.59 15.48
C VAL A 44 -3.90 1.27 16.64
N GLN A 45 -3.78 2.59 16.73
CA GLN A 45 -4.49 3.37 17.72
C GLN A 45 -6.01 3.14 17.59
N GLY A 46 -6.67 2.78 18.69
CA GLY A 46 -8.10 2.45 18.69
C GLY A 46 -8.47 1.10 18.08
N GLY A 47 -7.51 0.27 17.66
CA GLY A 47 -7.75 -1.03 17.01
C GLY A 47 -7.91 -2.25 17.94
N GLY A 48 -7.96 -2.03 19.26
CA GLY A 48 -8.18 -3.08 20.27
C GLY A 48 -6.96 -3.93 20.63
N LEU A 49 -5.96 -4.08 19.75
CA LEU A 49 -4.68 -4.70 20.10
C LEU A 49 -3.77 -3.70 20.84
N THR A 50 -3.23 -4.10 21.99
CA THR A 50 -2.34 -3.26 22.80
C THR A 50 -0.85 -3.50 22.52
N LYS A 51 -0.51 -4.65 21.92
CA LYS A 51 0.87 -5.06 21.64
C LYS A 51 0.97 -5.81 20.32
N ASN A 52 2.20 -5.87 19.80
CA ASN A 52 2.52 -6.70 18.65
C ASN A 52 2.09 -8.15 18.94
N SER A 53 1.31 -8.70 18.02
CA SER A 53 0.65 -10.00 18.22
C SER A 53 0.92 -10.90 17.03
N ASN A 54 1.01 -12.22 17.26
CA ASN A 54 1.22 -13.18 16.20
C ASN A 54 -0.12 -13.56 15.57
N LEU A 55 -0.23 -13.51 14.25
CA LEU A 55 -1.40 -13.92 13.49
C LEU A 55 -1.04 -15.12 12.64
N LYS A 56 -1.87 -16.18 12.73
CA LYS A 56 -1.79 -17.38 11.90
C LYS A 56 -3.10 -17.57 11.15
N LEU A 57 -3.03 -17.60 9.83
CA LEU A 57 -4.14 -17.86 8.91
C LEU A 57 -3.96 -19.26 8.34
N THR A 58 -4.82 -20.20 8.72
CA THR A 58 -4.77 -21.58 8.24
C THR A 58 -5.81 -21.79 7.14
N PHE A 59 -5.36 -22.37 6.03
CA PHE A 59 -6.16 -22.55 4.81
C PHE A 59 -6.56 -24.02 4.67
N THR A 60 -7.68 -24.40 5.30
CA THR A 60 -8.17 -25.79 5.34
C THR A 60 -8.64 -26.30 3.98
N GLU A 61 -9.13 -25.41 3.12
CA GLU A 61 -9.67 -25.74 1.79
C GLU A 61 -8.71 -25.38 0.64
N GLY A 62 -7.46 -25.05 0.96
CA GLY A 62 -6.48 -24.58 -0.02
C GLY A 62 -6.50 -23.07 -0.24
N GLY A 63 -5.88 -22.60 -1.33
CA GLY A 63 -5.79 -21.17 -1.65
C GLY A 63 -4.67 -20.40 -0.94
N ALA A 64 -3.90 -21.04 -0.04
CA ALA A 64 -2.81 -20.38 0.68
C ALA A 64 -1.75 -19.77 -0.26
N ILE A 65 -1.37 -20.49 -1.32
CA ILE A 65 -0.37 -20.03 -2.29
C ILE A 65 -0.90 -18.82 -3.05
N GLU A 66 -2.10 -18.91 -3.61
CA GLU A 66 -2.73 -17.81 -4.35
C GLU A 66 -2.90 -16.57 -3.47
N PHE A 67 -3.38 -16.75 -2.23
CA PHE A 67 -3.47 -15.68 -1.25
C PHE A 67 -2.12 -15.00 -1.02
N THR A 68 -1.04 -15.76 -0.86
CA THR A 68 0.30 -15.19 -0.63
C THR A 68 0.85 -14.46 -1.85
N THR A 69 0.56 -14.95 -3.05
CA THR A 69 0.92 -14.27 -4.32
C THR A 69 0.19 -12.94 -4.42
N ILE A 70 -1.12 -12.92 -4.17
CA ILE A 70 -1.93 -11.68 -4.17
C ILE A 70 -1.43 -10.71 -3.10
N LEU A 71 -1.19 -11.20 -1.88
CA LEU A 71 -0.71 -10.38 -0.77
C LEU A 71 0.64 -9.74 -1.09
N ARG A 72 1.56 -10.51 -1.70
CA ARG A 72 2.88 -10.01 -2.11
C ARG A 72 2.75 -8.93 -3.18
N ASN A 73 2.03 -9.19 -4.26
CA ASN A 73 1.81 -8.23 -5.34
C ASN A 73 1.16 -6.94 -4.82
N LEU A 74 0.22 -7.06 -3.88
CA LEU A 74 -0.43 -5.91 -3.26
C LEU A 74 0.54 -5.09 -2.42
N LEU A 75 1.39 -5.74 -1.62
CA LEU A 75 2.41 -5.07 -0.82
C LEU A 75 3.46 -4.37 -1.68
N GLU A 76 3.87 -4.97 -2.79
CA GLU A 76 4.81 -4.37 -3.77
C GLU A 76 4.24 -3.08 -4.34
N ARG A 77 2.99 -3.10 -4.86
CA ARG A 77 2.29 -1.91 -5.37
C ARG A 77 2.10 -0.81 -4.32
N ILE A 78 1.81 -1.19 -3.09
CA ILE A 78 1.67 -0.28 -1.94
C ILE A 78 3.03 0.33 -1.55
N GLY A 79 4.13 -0.39 -1.79
CA GLY A 79 5.50 0.09 -1.59
C GLY A 79 5.92 1.11 -2.64
N GLU A 80 5.61 0.84 -3.91
CA GLU A 80 5.92 1.71 -5.07
C GLU A 80 5.18 3.06 -5.00
N SER A 81 3.94 3.06 -4.51
CA SER A 81 3.10 4.27 -4.40
C SER A 81 3.49 5.25 -3.29
N ASN A 82 4.61 5.01 -2.59
CA ASN A 82 5.21 5.98 -1.68
C ASN A 82 6.21 6.93 -2.38
N GLU A 83 6.47 6.69 -3.67
CA GLU A 83 7.02 7.69 -4.57
C GLU A 83 5.89 8.64 -4.96
N ILE A 84 6.11 9.94 -4.76
CA ILE A 84 5.22 11.00 -5.24
C ILE A 84 4.93 10.68 -6.72
N PRO A 85 3.67 10.55 -7.16
CA PRO A 85 3.37 10.40 -8.58
C PRO A 85 4.14 11.48 -9.33
N ARG A 86 4.88 11.14 -10.40
CA ARG A 86 5.61 12.14 -11.19
C ARG A 86 4.72 13.26 -11.74
N GLU A 87 3.40 13.11 -11.65
CA GLU A 87 2.40 14.13 -11.93
C GLU A 87 2.34 15.27 -10.90
N TYR A 88 2.96 15.11 -9.72
CA TYR A 88 3.15 16.17 -8.73
C TYR A 88 4.60 16.68 -8.72
N GLU A 89 5.21 16.85 -9.90
CA GLU A 89 6.30 17.82 -10.00
C GLU A 89 5.73 19.20 -9.60
N PRO A 90 6.32 19.88 -8.60
CA PRO A 90 5.88 21.21 -8.25
C PRO A 90 6.03 22.10 -9.49
N LEU A 91 4.96 22.84 -9.83
CA LEU A 91 4.98 23.78 -10.93
C LEU A 91 6.22 24.68 -10.81
N PRO A 92 6.92 24.99 -11.93
CA PRO A 92 8.07 25.88 -11.90
C PRO A 92 7.72 27.18 -11.15
N ALA A 93 8.61 27.61 -10.26
CA ALA A 93 8.42 28.88 -9.58
C ALA A 93 8.39 30.01 -10.63
N TYR A 94 7.30 30.78 -10.68
CA TYR A 94 7.22 31.96 -11.53
C TYR A 94 8.26 32.98 -11.07
N GLN A 95 9.33 33.13 -11.85
CA GLN A 95 10.35 34.15 -11.61
C GLN A 95 9.75 35.50 -11.99
N GLY A 96 9.13 36.19 -11.04
CA GLY A 96 8.71 37.57 -11.22
C GLY A 96 9.92 38.44 -11.53
N GLU A 97 9.88 39.13 -12.68
CA GLU A 97 10.97 39.97 -13.19
C GLU A 97 11.40 41.01 -12.15
N SER A 98 12.42 40.64 -11.38
CA SER A 98 13.12 41.54 -10.48
C SER A 98 14.34 42.03 -11.24
N SER A 99 14.18 43.25 -11.75
CA SER A 99 15.21 44.13 -12.28
C SER A 99 16.63 43.88 -11.74
N ASN A 100 17.56 43.81 -12.70
CA ASN A 100 19.02 43.91 -12.63
C ASN A 100 19.85 42.61 -12.63
N ASN A 101 20.42 42.41 -13.82
CA ASN A 101 21.73 41.85 -14.15
C ASN A 101 21.91 40.32 -14.22
N SER A 102 22.21 39.89 -15.46
CA SER A 102 22.88 38.64 -15.87
C SER A 102 22.11 37.33 -15.71
N ASN A 103 21.11 37.08 -16.55
CA ASN A 103 20.63 35.72 -16.84
C ASN A 103 20.31 35.54 -18.35
N PRO A 104 20.46 34.31 -18.90
CA PRO A 104 20.26 34.03 -20.32
C PRO A 104 18.79 34.25 -20.75
N PRO A 105 18.56 34.56 -22.05
CA PRO A 105 17.25 35.00 -22.54
C PRO A 105 16.19 33.89 -22.48
N PRO A 106 14.91 34.26 -22.35
CA PRO A 106 13.80 33.30 -22.37
C PRO A 106 13.69 32.60 -23.75
N PRO A 107 13.17 31.35 -23.79
CA PRO A 107 12.88 30.67 -25.05
C PRO A 107 11.86 31.47 -25.86
N ALA A 108 12.11 31.56 -27.17
CA ALA A 108 11.33 32.38 -28.08
C ALA A 108 9.86 31.92 -28.18
N HIS A 109 8.97 32.86 -28.45
CA HIS A 109 7.51 32.70 -28.59
C HIS A 109 7.04 31.70 -29.68
N ASP A 110 7.96 31.06 -30.41
CA ASP A 110 7.68 30.12 -31.50
C ASP A 110 7.29 28.70 -31.02
N GLU A 111 7.40 28.40 -29.73
CA GLU A 111 7.13 27.06 -29.19
C GLU A 111 5.77 26.94 -28.47
N LEU A 112 4.77 27.75 -28.87
CA LEU A 112 3.40 27.55 -28.42
C LEU A 112 2.78 26.33 -29.14
N PRO A 113 2.14 25.39 -28.43
CA PRO A 113 1.43 24.29 -29.07
C PRO A 113 0.32 24.82 -29.99
N PRO A 114 0.01 24.12 -31.10
CA PRO A 114 -0.92 24.60 -32.11
C PRO A 114 -2.28 24.92 -31.48
N GLN A 115 -2.77 26.13 -31.74
CA GLN A 115 -4.12 26.54 -31.35
C GLN A 115 -5.12 25.66 -32.10
N TYR A 116 -5.88 24.84 -31.38
CA TYR A 116 -7.00 24.12 -31.96
C TYR A 116 -8.15 25.11 -32.17
N SER A 117 -8.48 25.38 -33.44
CA SER A 117 -9.68 26.12 -33.80
C SER A 117 -10.93 25.32 -33.40
N ALA A 118 -11.88 25.99 -32.74
CA ALA A 118 -13.22 25.47 -32.48
C ALA A 118 -14.05 25.38 -33.76
#